data_AF-A0A9E1XFD2-F1
#
_entry.id   AF-A0A9E1XFD2-F1
#
_cell.length_a   1.000
_cell.length_b   1.000
_cell.length_c   1.000
_cell.angle_alpha   90.00
_cell.angle_beta   90.00
_cell.angle_gamma   90.00
#
_symmetry.space_group_name_H-M   'P 1'
#
loop_
_entity.id
_entity.type
_entity.pdbx_description
1 polymer ?
#
loop_
_entity_poly.entity_id
_entity_poly.type
_entity_poly.pdbx_seq_one_letter_code
_entity_poly.pdbx_strand_id
1 'polypeptide(L)'
;LADMNFLALSKKAWDGMTTAQQDQLQKAANDAMMVISINVESQEALLADFFRNEGLQVYTPNVDAFRKRAQEMYLASDFSKEWPKGVVERVNAIR
;
A
#
# COMPACT_ATOMS: atom_id res chain seq x y z
N LEU A 1 2.78 -5.10 0.19
CA LEU A 1 1.37 -4.78 -0.09
C LEU A 1 1.37 -3.80 -1.24
N ALA A 2 0.97 -4.24 -2.43
CA ALA A 2 1.00 -3.41 -3.63
C ALA A 2 -0.09 -2.31 -3.63
N ASP A 3 -1.23 -2.57 -2.99
CA ASP A 3 -2.43 -1.73 -3.04
C ASP A 3 -2.64 -0.86 -1.78
N MET A 4 -1.76 -0.98 -0.78
CA MET A 4 -1.84 -0.33 0.53
C MET A 4 -3.20 -0.52 1.26
N ASN A 5 -3.93 -1.60 0.95
CA ASN A 5 -5.17 -1.96 1.65
C ASN A 5 -4.88 -2.89 2.84
N PHE A 6 -5.69 -2.75 3.88
CA PHE A 6 -5.59 -3.56 5.09
C PHE A 6 -6.79 -4.50 5.22
N LEU A 7 -6.54 -5.79 5.39
CA LEU A 7 -7.58 -6.76 5.77
C LEU A 7 -7.97 -6.50 7.24
N ALA A 8 -9.05 -5.74 7.43
CA ALA A 8 -9.55 -5.43 8.75
C ALA A 8 -10.53 -6.50 9.26
N LEU A 9 -10.43 -6.83 10.55
CA LEU A 9 -11.34 -7.72 11.25
C LEU A 9 -11.85 -7.04 12.51
N SER A 10 -13.11 -7.31 12.86
CA SER A 10 -13.66 -6.90 14.16
C SER A 10 -12.81 -7.41 15.31
N LYS A 11 -12.33 -6.50 16.16
CA LYS A 11 -11.58 -6.86 17.38
C LYS A 11 -12.40 -7.77 18.30
N LYS A 12 -13.71 -7.55 18.42
CA LYS A 12 -14.58 -8.42 19.25
C LYS A 12 -14.62 -9.85 18.72
N ALA A 13 -14.65 -10.02 17.40
CA ALA A 13 -14.61 -11.35 16.79
C ALA A 13 -13.24 -12.02 17.00
N TRP A 14 -12.16 -11.26 16.80
CA TRP A 14 -10.80 -11.72 17.05
C TRP A 14 -10.58 -12.16 18.50
N ASP A 15 -10.97 -11.33 19.46
CA ASP A 15 -10.82 -11.61 20.89
C ASP A 15 -11.69 -12.81 21.35
N GLY A 16 -12.74 -13.15 20.60
CA GLY A 16 -13.57 -14.32 20.83
C GLY A 16 -13.01 -15.64 20.26
N MET A 17 -11.92 -15.59 19.50
CA MET A 17 -11.24 -16.76 18.95
C MET A 17 -10.25 -17.36 19.94
N THR A 18 -10.00 -18.66 19.84
CA THR A 18 -8.85 -19.27 20.52
C THR A 18 -7.54 -18.83 19.87
N THR A 19 -6.42 -18.96 20.58
CA THR A 19 -5.08 -18.64 20.03
C THR A 19 -4.80 -19.41 18.74
N ALA A 20 -5.15 -20.70 18.67
CA ALA A 20 -4.97 -21.49 17.44
C ALA A 20 -5.79 -20.96 16.26
N GLN A 21 -7.01 -20.46 16.51
CA GLN A 21 -7.83 -19.82 15.48
C GLN A 21 -7.26 -18.48 15.03
N GLN A 22 -6.76 -17.67 15.98
CA GLN A 22 -6.08 -16.41 15.69
C GLN A 22 -4.84 -16.64 14.82
N ASP A 23 -3.98 -17.59 15.19
CA ASP A 23 -2.76 -17.92 14.45
C ASP A 23 -3.09 -18.40 13.03
N GLN A 24 -4.08 -19.29 12.90
CA GLN A 24 -4.50 -19.80 11.60
C GLN A 24 -5.08 -18.68 10.71
N LEU A 25 -5.91 -17.80 11.28
CA LEU A 25 -6.48 -16.68 10.54
C LEU A 25 -5.42 -15.66 10.13
N GLN A 26 -4.49 -15.33 11.02
CA GLN A 26 -3.39 -14.41 10.69
C GLN A 26 -2.51 -14.97 9.58
N LYS A 27 -2.20 -16.28 9.63
CA LYS A 27 -1.43 -16.93 8.57
C LYS A 27 -2.18 -16.86 7.24
N ALA A 28 -3.47 -17.23 7.23
CA ALA A 28 -4.28 -17.19 6.02
C ALA A 28 -4.41 -15.77 5.45
N ALA A 29 -4.55 -14.75 6.31
CA ALA A 29 -4.57 -13.35 5.91
C ALA A 29 -3.24 -12.95 5.27
N ASN A 30 -2.11 -13.29 5.88
CA ASN A 30 -0.78 -12.98 5.34
C ASN A 30 -0.55 -13.66 3.97
N ASP A 31 -0.90 -14.94 3.85
CA ASP A 31 -0.78 -15.69 2.60
C ASP A 31 -1.66 -15.08 1.49
N ALA A 32 -2.90 -14.72 1.82
CA ALA A 32 -3.82 -14.08 0.88
C ALA A 32 -3.29 -12.71 0.40
N MET A 33 -2.83 -11.86 1.33
CA MET A 33 -2.29 -10.54 0.97
C MET A 33 -1.01 -10.63 0.12
N MET A 34 -0.20 -11.67 0.33
CA MET A 34 0.97 -11.95 -0.51
C MET A 34 0.56 -12.32 -1.94
N VAL A 35 -0.39 -13.26 -2.09
CA VAL A 35 -0.90 -13.67 -3.41
C VAL A 35 -1.55 -12.50 -4.13
N ILE A 36 -2.35 -11.69 -3.43
CA ILE A 36 -2.97 -10.48 -3.99
C ILE A 36 -1.90 -9.50 -4.47
N SER A 37 -0.86 -9.23 -3.67
CA SER A 37 0.21 -8.30 -4.07
C SER A 37 0.91 -8.76 -5.35
N ILE A 38 1.26 -10.04 -5.46
CA ILE A 38 1.91 -10.62 -6.65
C ILE A 38 1.00 -10.49 -7.89
N ASN A 39 -0.30 -10.75 -7.71
CA ASN A 39 -1.26 -10.67 -8.80
C ASN A 39 -1.45 -9.23 -9.28
N VAL A 40 -1.55 -8.27 -8.35
CA VAL A 40 -1.64 -6.83 -8.68
C VAL A 40 -0.42 -6.39 -9.48
N GLU A 41 0.79 -6.66 -8.98
CA GLU A 41 2.03 -6.28 -9.67
C GLU A 41 2.11 -6.88 -11.09
N SER A 42 1.72 -8.16 -11.23
CA SER A 42 1.70 -8.84 -12.53
C SER A 42 0.66 -8.24 -13.48
N GLN A 43 -0.53 -7.92 -12.97
CA GLN A 43 -1.60 -7.31 -13.77
C GLN A 43 -1.28 -5.88 -14.16
N GLU A 44 -0.66 -5.08 -13.29
CA GLU A 44 -0.22 -3.72 -13.59
C GLU A 44 0.78 -3.70 -14.75
N ALA A 45 1.73 -4.64 -14.78
CA ALA A 45 2.66 -4.78 -15.89
C ALA A 45 1.95 -5.14 -17.21
N LEU A 46 1.05 -6.13 -17.18
CA LEU A 46 0.27 -6.54 -18.35
C LEU A 46 -0.62 -5.42 -18.87
N LEU A 47 -1.24 -4.65 -17.98
CA LEU A 47 -2.10 -3.52 -18.36
C LEU A 47 -1.30 -2.37 -18.94
N ALA A 48 -0.11 -2.07 -18.42
CA ALA A 48 0.78 -1.08 -19.01
C ALA A 48 1.16 -1.43 -20.46
N ASP A 49 1.47 -2.70 -20.73
CA ASP A 49 1.76 -3.18 -22.09
C ASP A 49 0.52 -3.16 -22.99
N PHE A 50 -0.63 -3.59 -22.46
CA PHE A 50 -1.91 -3.50 -23.18
C PHE A 50 -2.19 -2.06 -23.61
N PHE A 51 -2.05 -1.09 -22.71
CA PHE A 51 -2.28 0.32 -23.05
C PHE A 51 -1.32 0.85 -24.12
N ARG A 52 -0.04 0.44 -24.10
CA ARG A 52 0.90 0.79 -25.17
C ARG A 52 0.47 0.20 -26.52
N ASN A 53 0.01 -1.05 -26.52
CA ASN A 53 -0.46 -1.73 -27.73
C ASN A 53 -1.73 -1.10 -28.31
N GLU A 54 -2.63 -0.59 -27.45
CA GLU A 54 -3.81 0.20 -27.84
C GLU A 54 -3.46 1.65 -28.26
N GLY A 55 -2.16 1.99 -28.34
CA GLY A 55 -1.69 3.27 -28.85
C GLY A 55 -1.54 4.39 -27.80
N LEU A 56 -1.71 4.10 -26.51
CA LEU A 56 -1.48 5.08 -25.45
C LEU A 56 0.02 5.26 -25.17
N GLN A 57 0.40 6.50 -24.87
CA GLN A 57 1.75 6.82 -24.42
C GLN A 57 1.87 6.58 -22.91
N VAL A 58 2.47 5.45 -22.52
CA VAL A 58 2.72 5.11 -21.11
C VAL A 58 4.19 5.34 -20.78
N TYR A 59 4.47 6.35 -19.95
CA TYR A 59 5.83 6.78 -19.61
C TYR A 59 5.97 7.07 -18.12
N THR A 60 7.21 7.00 -17.62
CA THR A 60 7.56 7.37 -16.24
C THR A 60 7.88 8.86 -16.19
N PRO A 61 7.19 9.67 -15.35
CA PRO A 61 7.52 11.08 -15.19
C PRO A 61 8.77 11.26 -14.31
N ASN A 62 9.14 12.52 -14.03
CA ASN A 62 10.12 12.81 -12.98
C ASN A 62 9.51 12.50 -11.59
N VAL A 63 9.59 11.23 -11.18
CA VAL A 63 8.99 10.74 -9.93
C VAL A 63 9.48 11.52 -8.70
N ASP A 64 10.75 11.91 -8.67
CA ASP A 64 11.31 12.65 -7.54
C ASP A 64 10.73 14.06 -7.42
N ALA A 65 10.51 14.76 -8.55
CA ALA A 65 9.86 16.06 -8.56
C ALA A 65 8.40 15.96 -8.06
N PHE A 66 7.66 14.94 -8.51
CA PHE A 66 6.29 14.68 -8.05
C PHE A 66 6.26 14.34 -6.56
N ARG A 67 7.14 13.45 -6.09
CA ARG A 67 7.26 13.06 -4.68
C ARG A 67 7.54 14.28 -3.80
N LYS A 68 8.53 15.10 -4.17
CA LYS A 68 8.88 16.32 -3.45
C LYS A 68 7.69 17.27 -3.35
N ARG A 69 7.04 17.56 -4.49
CA ARG A 69 5.89 18.47 -4.54
C ARG A 69 4.72 17.97 -3.68
N ALA A 70 4.38 16.69 -3.78
CA ALA A 70 3.30 16.10 -3.00
C ALA A 70 3.60 16.14 -1.49
N GLN A 71 4.82 15.77 -1.11
CA GLN A 71 5.23 15.80 0.29
C GLN A 71 5.16 17.23 0.87
N GLU A 72 5.65 18.24 0.15
CA GLU A 72 5.54 19.65 0.54
C GLU A 72 4.08 20.08 0.73
N MET A 73 3.17 19.66 -0.16
CA MET A 73 1.74 19.97 -0.05
C MET A 73 1.13 19.39 1.22
N TYR A 74 1.39 18.11 1.51
CA TYR A 74 0.82 17.49 2.70
C TYR A 74 1.41 18.04 3.99
N LEU A 75 2.72 18.31 4.04
CA LEU A 75 3.36 18.93 5.21
C LEU A 75 2.86 20.35 5.49
N ALA A 76 2.38 21.07 4.47
CA ALA A 76 1.76 22.38 4.61
C ALA A 76 0.24 22.32 4.89
N SER A 77 -0.37 21.13 4.87
CA SER A 77 -1.81 20.95 5.01
C SER A 77 -2.22 20.70 6.46
N ASP A 78 -3.52 20.78 6.75
CA ASP A 78 -4.05 20.40 8.06
C ASP A 78 -3.92 18.90 8.36
N PHE A 79 -3.79 18.06 7.32
CA PHE A 79 -3.67 16.61 7.49
C PHE A 79 -2.42 16.20 8.26
N SER A 80 -1.32 16.96 8.14
CA SER A 80 -0.07 16.60 8.80
C SER A 80 0.00 17.00 10.27
N LYS A 81 -0.96 17.78 10.78
CA LYS A 81 -0.96 18.27 12.16
C LYS A 81 -1.05 17.14 13.20
N GLU A 82 -1.76 16.07 12.86
CA GLU A 82 -1.98 14.93 13.75
C GLU A 82 -0.94 13.82 13.56
N TRP A 83 -0.01 13.99 12.62
CA TRP A 83 0.99 12.97 12.35
C TRP A 83 1.95 12.82 13.53
N PRO A 84 2.22 11.57 13.98
CA PRO A 84 3.19 11.35 15.04
C PRO A 84 4.57 11.92 14.68
N LYS A 85 5.20 12.60 15.63
CA LYS A 85 6.55 13.16 15.44
C LYS A 85 7.53 12.09 14.94
N GLY A 86 8.28 12.43 13.89
CA GLY A 86 9.28 11.53 13.30
C GLY A 86 8.73 10.49 12.32
N VAL A 87 7.41 10.43 12.08
CA VAL A 87 6.83 9.37 11.22
C VAL A 87 7.22 9.53 9.75
N VAL A 88 7.24 10.76 9.25
CA VAL A 88 7.56 11.04 7.84
C VAL A 88 9.01 10.69 7.54
N GLU A 89 9.92 11.04 8.44
CA GLU A 89 11.35 10.72 8.34
C GLU A 89 11.58 9.21 8.37
N ARG A 90 10.87 8.49 9.26
CA ARG A 90 10.93 7.02 9.32
C ARG A 90 10.42 6.37 8.04
N VAL A 91 9.27 6.80 7.54
CA VAL A 91 8.68 6.25 6.30
C VAL A 91 9.58 6.52 5.10
N ASN A 92 10.13 7.73 4.97
CA ASN A 92 11.04 8.07 3.89
C ASN A 92 12.39 7.34 3.94
N ALA A 93 12.77 6.80 5.10
CA ALA A 93 13.98 6.00 5.26
C ALA A 93 13.78 4.53 4.83
N ILE A 94 12.53 4.08 4.70
CA ILE A 94 12.20 2.76 4.16
C ILE A 94 12.27 2.87 2.63
N ARG A 95 13.13 2.06 2.03
CA ARG A 95 13.27 1.93 0.57
C ARG A 95 12.60 0.67 0.08
#